data_AF-A0A852T273-F1
#
_entry.id   AF-A0A852T273-F1
#
_cell.length_a   1.000
_cell.length_b   1.000
_cell.length_c   1.000
_cell.angle_alpha   90.00
_cell.angle_beta   90.00
_cell.angle_gamma   90.00
#
_symmetry.space_group_name_H-M   'P 1'
#
loop_
_entity.id
_entity.type
_entity.pdbx_description
1 polymer ?
#
loop_
_entity_poly.entity_id
_entity_poly.type
_entity_poly.pdbx_seq_one_letter_code
_entity_poly.pdbx_strand_id
1 'polypeptide(L)'
;MRVFIIDTSNMAPELQGGLIGVEGSSNPTAAEKQECVETVSMYAVDGWAIAADPHTAIGWLAALTAETACVPFVNLTRLALGQPARQPAHL
;
A
#
# COMPACT_ATOMS: atom_id res chain seq x y z
N MET A 1 5.67 1.98 11.51
CA MET A 1 4.99 1.82 10.20
C MET A 1 4.45 3.16 9.71
N ARG A 2 4.22 3.34 8.40
CA ARG A 2 3.57 4.52 7.81
C ARG A 2 2.41 4.09 6.93
N VAL A 3 1.33 4.86 6.95
CA VAL A 3 0.13 4.64 6.14
C VAL A 3 -0.22 5.94 5.43
N PHE A 4 -0.56 5.82 4.15
CA PHE A 4 -1.03 6.91 3.30
C PHE A 4 -2.45 6.56 2.84
N ILE A 5 -3.33 7.54 2.75
CA ILE A 5 -4.74 7.32 2.40
C ILE A 5 -5.09 8.23 1.23
N ILE A 6 -5.62 7.64 0.16
CA ILE A 6 -6.25 8.35 -0.95
C ILE A 6 -7.73 8.01 -0.87
N ASP A 7 -8.49 8.92 -0.26
CA ASP A 7 -9.93 8.79 -0.15
C ASP A 7 -10.61 9.27 -1.43
N THR A 8 -11.34 8.36 -2.09
CA THR A 8 -12.09 8.66 -3.32
C THR A 8 -13.60 8.70 -3.11
N SER A 9 -14.07 8.60 -1.87
CA SER A 9 -15.49 8.54 -1.51
C SER A 9 -16.31 9.75 -2.00
N ASN A 10 -15.67 10.91 -2.14
CA ASN A 10 -16.30 12.15 -2.64
C ASN A 10 -16.05 12.42 -4.13
N MET A 11 -15.40 11.51 -4.87
CA MET A 11 -15.08 11.72 -6.29
C MET A 11 -16.17 11.15 -7.21
N ALA A 12 -16.56 9.89 -7.04
CA ALA A 12 -17.63 9.25 -7.80
C ALA A 12 -18.17 7.99 -7.07
N PRO A 13 -19.47 7.66 -7.16
CA PRO A 13 -20.06 6.51 -6.46
C PRO A 13 -19.45 5.15 -6.85
N GLU A 14 -18.87 5.04 -8.04
CA GLU A 14 -18.26 3.83 -8.56
C GLU A 14 -16.88 3.54 -7.94
N LEU A 15 -16.25 4.56 -7.35
CA LEU A 15 -14.93 4.46 -6.70
C LEU A 15 -15.08 4.02 -5.24
N GLN A 16 -15.89 2.99 -4.98
CA GLN A 16 -16.27 2.52 -3.63
C GLN A 16 -15.05 2.46 -2.69
N GLY A 17 -14.99 3.40 -1.74
CA GLY A 17 -13.87 3.57 -0.82
C GLY A 17 -12.74 4.41 -1.41
N GLY A 18 -11.51 3.87 -1.36
CA GLY A 18 -10.28 4.53 -1.79
C GLY A 18 -9.09 3.58 -1.84
N LEU A 19 -7.88 4.12 -1.76
CA LEU A 19 -6.63 3.37 -1.72
C LEU A 19 -5.89 3.66 -0.41
N ILE A 20 -5.41 2.63 0.27
CA ILE A 20 -4.41 2.80 1.33
C ILE A 20 -3.03 2.35 0.85
N GLY A 21 -2.01 3.16 1.11
CA GLY A 21 -0.61 2.82 0.92
C GLY A 21 0.02 2.46 2.25
N VAL A 22 0.74 1.33 2.33
CA VAL A 22 1.43 0.89 3.54
C VAL A 22 2.93 0.76 3.28
N GLU A 23 3.72 1.39 4.15
CA GLU A 23 5.17 1.31 4.15
C GLU A 23 5.66 0.95 5.55
N GLY A 24 6.66 0.08 5.63
CA GLY A 24 7.18 -0.41 6.90
C GLY A 24 8.69 -0.55 6.91
N SER A 25 9.23 -0.74 8.11
CA SER A 25 10.66 -1.06 8.30
C SER A 25 11.04 -2.33 7.53
N SER A 26 12.29 -2.38 7.06
CA SER A 26 12.87 -3.60 6.47
C SER A 26 13.00 -4.74 7.49
N ASN A 27 13.03 -4.41 8.79
CA ASN A 27 13.06 -5.39 9.89
C ASN A 27 11.97 -5.07 10.92
N PRO A 28 10.69 -5.38 10.61
CA PRO A 28 9.58 -5.01 11.47
C PRO A 28 9.50 -5.92 12.70
N THR A 29 9.16 -5.31 13.83
CA THR A 29 8.85 -6.03 15.07
C THR A 29 7.55 -6.83 14.96
N ALA A 30 7.30 -7.75 15.89
CA ALA A 30 6.03 -8.47 15.94
C ALA A 30 4.83 -7.52 16.11
N ALA A 31 4.99 -6.46 16.89
CA ALA A 31 3.95 -5.43 17.08
C ALA A 31 3.65 -4.69 15.77
N GLU A 32 4.68 -4.30 15.01
CA GLU A 32 4.48 -3.64 13.71
C GLU A 32 3.80 -4.55 12.67
N LYS A 33 4.09 -5.86 12.70
CA LYS A 33 3.40 -6.83 11.85
C LYS A 33 1.92 -6.95 12.20
N GLN A 34 1.61 -7.00 13.49
CA GLN A 34 0.24 -7.03 13.99
C GLN A 34 -0.51 -5.75 13.59
N GLU A 35 0.10 -4.59 13.83
CA GLU A 35 -0.44 -3.28 13.46
C GLU A 35 -0.75 -3.20 11.95
N CYS A 36 0.14 -3.73 11.11
CA CYS A 36 -0.09 -3.81 9.66
C CYS A 36 -1.34 -4.62 9.32
N VAL A 37 -1.48 -5.83 9.86
CA VAL A 37 -2.63 -6.69 9.57
C VAL A 37 -3.92 -6.06 10.05
N GLU A 38 -3.95 -5.52 11.28
CA GLU A 38 -5.13 -4.86 11.84
C GLU A 38 -5.55 -3.65 11.03
N THR A 39 -4.59 -2.78 10.69
CA THR A 39 -4.87 -1.57 9.90
C THR A 39 -5.36 -1.94 8.51
N VAL A 40 -4.66 -2.81 7.79
CA VAL A 40 -5.03 -3.20 6.42
C VAL A 40 -6.38 -3.91 6.40
N SER A 41 -6.65 -4.79 7.37
CA SER A 41 -7.93 -5.50 7.45
C SER A 41 -9.11 -4.55 7.62
N MET A 42 -8.96 -3.50 8.43
CA MET A 42 -10.02 -2.50 8.64
C MET A 42 -10.46 -1.85 7.32
N TYR A 43 -9.50 -1.37 6.52
CA TYR A 43 -9.81 -0.75 5.23
C TYR A 43 -10.23 -1.76 4.16
N ALA A 44 -9.64 -2.96 4.16
CA ALA A 44 -9.98 -4.00 3.21
C ALA A 44 -11.43 -4.49 3.38
N VAL A 45 -11.93 -4.59 4.62
CA VAL A 45 -13.34 -4.91 4.92
C VAL A 45 -14.28 -3.84 4.34
N ASP A 46 -13.85 -2.59 4.34
CA ASP A 46 -14.60 -1.48 3.74
C ASP A 46 -14.43 -1.40 2.21
N GLY A 47 -13.77 -2.39 1.60
CA GLY A 47 -13.60 -2.51 0.14
C GLY A 47 -12.46 -1.67 -0.45
N TRP A 48 -11.59 -1.08 0.39
CA TRP A 48 -10.51 -0.24 -0.09
C TRP A 48 -9.41 -1.06 -0.76
N ALA A 49 -8.83 -0.52 -1.83
CA ALA A 49 -7.66 -1.08 -2.47
C ALA A 49 -6.41 -0.88 -1.59
N ILE A 50 -5.47 -1.84 -1.66
CA ILE A 50 -4.26 -1.85 -0.83
C ILE A 50 -3.03 -1.67 -1.73
N ALA A 51 -2.14 -0.76 -1.38
CA ALA A 51 -0.88 -0.55 -2.08
C ALA A 51 0.32 -0.74 -1.15
N ALA A 52 1.30 -1.54 -1.57
CA ALA A 52 2.55 -1.70 -0.84
C ALA A 52 3.68 -2.19 -1.76
N ASP A 53 4.92 -2.20 -1.25
CA ASP A 53 6.02 -2.98 -1.85
C ASP A 53 6.00 -4.42 -1.31
N PRO A 54 5.59 -5.42 -2.12
CA PRO A 54 5.47 -6.81 -1.67
C PRO A 54 6.82 -7.48 -1.38
N HIS A 55 7.95 -6.83 -1.67
CA HIS A 55 9.28 -7.36 -1.32
C HIS A 55 9.72 -7.00 0.11
N THR A 56 8.95 -6.15 0.81
CA THR A 56 9.18 -5.84 2.23
C THR A 56 8.33 -6.75 3.10
N ALA A 57 8.77 -7.05 4.32
CA ALA A 57 7.98 -7.90 5.23
C ALA A 57 6.60 -7.32 5.57
N ILE A 58 6.50 -5.99 5.74
CA ILE A 58 5.22 -5.30 5.96
C ILE A 58 4.37 -5.27 4.69
N GLY A 59 4.96 -4.93 3.54
CA GLY A 59 4.19 -4.88 2.29
C GLY A 59 3.74 -6.25 1.79
N TRP A 60 4.48 -7.32 2.08
CA TRP A 60 4.05 -8.69 1.84
C TRP A 60 2.84 -9.06 2.70
N LEU A 61 2.84 -8.69 3.99
CA LEU A 61 1.68 -8.91 4.87
C LEU A 61 0.46 -8.12 4.37
N ALA A 62 0.64 -6.86 3.97
CA ALA A 62 -0.43 -6.06 3.38
C ALA A 62 -0.99 -6.70 2.09
N ALA A 63 -0.12 -7.22 1.22
CA ALA A 63 -0.52 -7.93 0.01
C ALA A 63 -1.33 -9.20 0.31
N LEU A 64 -0.87 -10.00 1.28
CA LEU A 64 -1.57 -11.21 1.70
C LEU A 64 -2.94 -10.87 2.31
N THR A 65 -3.02 -9.85 3.16
CA THR A 65 -4.30 -9.39 3.73
C THR A 65 -5.25 -8.92 2.63
N ALA A 66 -4.77 -8.15 1.66
CA ALA A 66 -5.56 -7.71 0.51
C ALA A 66 -6.11 -8.91 -0.30
N GLU A 67 -5.25 -9.89 -0.59
CA GLU A 67 -5.63 -11.12 -1.28
C GLU A 67 -6.70 -11.90 -0.51
N THR A 68 -6.53 -12.08 0.81
CA THR A 68 -7.51 -12.80 1.66
C THR A 68 -8.85 -12.09 1.76
N ALA A 69 -8.87 -10.76 1.67
CA ALA A 69 -10.08 -9.96 1.68
C ALA A 69 -10.68 -9.77 0.27
N CYS A 70 -10.06 -10.34 -0.77
CA CYS A 70 -10.46 -10.20 -2.17
C CYS A 70 -10.55 -8.73 -2.65
N VAL A 71 -9.73 -7.84 -2.09
CA VAL A 71 -9.66 -6.43 -2.52
C VAL A 71 -8.50 -6.20 -3.49
N PRO A 72 -8.57 -5.19 -4.37
CA PRO A 72 -7.48 -4.89 -5.30
C PRO A 72 -6.15 -4.59 -4.59
N PHE A 73 -5.06 -5.17 -5.10
CA PHE A 73 -3.70 -4.89 -4.63
C PHE A 73 -2.86 -4.17 -5.69
N VAL A 74 -2.16 -3.11 -5.30
CA VAL A 74 -1.28 -2.29 -6.14
C VAL A 74 0.17 -2.45 -5.70
N ASN A 75 1.01 -3.03 -6.57
CA ASN A 75 2.44 -3.17 -6.33
C ASN A 75 3.17 -1.84 -6.59
N LEU A 76 3.58 -1.15 -5.51
CA LEU A 76 4.24 0.17 -5.60
C LEU A 76 5.60 0.11 -6.30
N THR A 77 6.31 -1.02 -6.23
CA THR A 77 7.62 -1.22 -6.85
C THR A 77 7.54 -1.17 -8.37
N ARG A 78 6.38 -1.48 -8.95
CA ARG A 78 6.13 -1.33 -10.38
C ARG A 78 5.84 0.12 -10.80
N LEU A 79 5.45 0.98 -9.87
CA LEU A 79 5.20 2.41 -10.12
C LEU A 79 6.49 3.24 -10.06
N ALA A 80 7.52 2.76 -9.38
CA ALA A 80 8.82 3.44 -9.24
C ALA A 80 9.67 3.46 -10.53
N LEU A 81 9.29 2.73 -11.58
CA LEU A 81 10.03 2.62 -12.85
C LEU A 81 9.97 3.88 -13.75
N GLY A 82 9.47 5.01 -13.23
CA GLY A 82 9.21 6.23 -14.02
C GLY A 82 10.06 7.46 -13.66
N GLN A 83 11.03 7.39 -12.75
CA GLN A 83 11.98 8.49 -12.61
C GLN A 83 13.13 8.31 -13.61
N PRO A 84 13.19 9.05 -14.73
CA PRO A 84 14.45 9.15 -15.45
C PRO A 84 15.48 9.68 -14.46
N ALA A 85 16.58 8.94 -14.30
CA ALA A 85 17.74 9.40 -13.57
C ALA A 85 18.02 10.84 -14.02
N ARG A 86 17.99 11.80 -13.08
CA ARG A 86 18.43 13.17 -13.37
C ARG A 86 19.88 13.05 -13.85
N GLN A 87 20.08 13.08 -15.17
CA GLN A 87 21.41 13.21 -15.75
C GLN A 87 21.97 14.54 -15.25
N PRO A 88 23.16 14.56 -14.63
CA PRO A 88 23.81 15.82 -14.31
C PRO A 88 24.07 16.55 -15.62
N ALA A 89 23.64 17.81 -15.69
CA ALA A 89 23.95 18.69 -16.80
C ALA A 89 25.47 18.78 -16.94
N HIS A 90 26.02 18.24 -18.03
CA HIS A 90 27.39 18.51 -18.43
C HIS A 90 27.46 19.97 -18.88
N LEU A 91 28.18 20.78 -18.10
CA LEU A 91 28.78 22.06 -18.51
C LEU A 91 30.07 21.80 -19.28
#